data_AF-A0A3B8MJC1-F1
#
_entry.id   AF-A0A3B8MJC1-F1
#
_cell.length_a   1.000
_cell.length_b   1.000
_cell.length_c   1.000
_cell.angle_alpha   90.00
_cell.angle_beta   90.00
_cell.angle_gamma   90.00
#
_symmetry.space_group_name_H-M   'P 1'
#
loop_
_entity.id
_entity.type
_entity.pdbx_description
1 polymer ?
#
loop_
_entity_poly.entity_id
_entity_poly.type
_entity_poly.pdbx_seq_one_letter_code
_entity_poly.pdbx_strand_id
1 'polypeptide(L)'
;MLSFANCGTTSLFTSVEDLATWMIHLQEQRASGDPALKRLTERDALNDEAENAHGFGLTAREWRGADAIQHSGSDAGFRSHLLMIPEHGFGVAVLCSVPCGPQPLAFEVADHLDPAEEEKSNNQGHQSETQPETLAEDVMSQYLGEYESQELQTRYWLLMKGGHLCVRHQRHRDMEMTYLGIDRCKGSQRFLNAIRFTRNNGQIDGFLADGGDRVRSLRFEKVEGRRENTTGEHA
;
A
#
# COMPACT_ATOMS: atom_id res chain seq x y z
N MET A 1 -10.70 11.75 17.81
CA MET A 1 -11.24 10.65 18.64
C MET A 1 -11.69 9.56 17.67
N LEU A 2 -11.07 8.39 17.69
CA LEU A 2 -11.48 7.28 16.81
C LEU A 2 -12.86 6.80 17.27
N SER A 3 -13.76 6.56 16.31
CA SER A 3 -15.01 5.89 16.60
C SER A 3 -14.69 4.42 16.85
N PHE A 4 -14.78 3.97 18.11
CA PHE A 4 -14.58 2.57 18.52
C PHE A 4 -15.75 1.65 18.11
N ALA A 5 -16.68 2.15 17.30
CA ALA A 5 -17.89 1.44 16.89
C ALA A 5 -17.72 0.63 15.59
N ASN A 6 -16.49 0.45 15.10
CA ASN A 6 -16.24 -0.41 13.95
C ASN A 6 -16.24 -1.87 14.42
N CYS A 7 -17.30 -2.62 14.13
CA CYS A 7 -17.37 -4.07 14.30
C CYS A 7 -16.96 -4.77 13.00
N GLY A 8 -16.15 -5.82 13.09
CA GLY A 8 -15.76 -6.67 11.96
C GLY A 8 -14.33 -6.45 11.47
N THR A 9 -13.99 -5.24 11.01
CA THR A 9 -12.69 -5.01 10.32
C THR A 9 -11.54 -4.59 11.24
N THR A 10 -11.82 -4.08 12.44
CA THR A 10 -10.83 -3.59 13.43
C THR A 10 -11.48 -3.52 14.83
N SER A 11 -10.80 -2.91 15.82
CA SER A 11 -11.29 -2.62 17.19
C SER A 11 -11.27 -3.77 18.21
N LEU A 12 -10.57 -4.88 17.93
CA LEU A 12 -10.28 -5.88 18.97
C LEU A 12 -9.12 -5.40 19.85
N PHE A 13 -9.35 -5.35 21.17
CA PHE A 13 -8.32 -5.09 22.17
C PHE A 13 -7.93 -6.40 22.85
N THR A 14 -6.64 -6.72 22.87
CA THR A 14 -6.13 -8.02 23.29
C THR A 14 -4.67 -7.91 23.73
N SER A 15 -4.13 -8.98 24.33
CA SER A 15 -2.73 -9.11 24.74
C SER A 15 -1.97 -10.10 23.83
N VAL A 16 -0.64 -10.18 23.99
CA VAL A 16 0.14 -11.22 23.28
C VAL A 16 -0.18 -12.62 23.80
N GLU A 17 -0.54 -12.76 25.08
CA GLU A 17 -0.92 -14.03 25.72
C GLU A 17 -2.27 -14.55 25.20
N ASP A 18 -3.24 -13.66 25.03
CA ASP A 18 -4.54 -14.00 24.45
C ASP A 18 -4.38 -14.44 22.99
N LEU A 19 -3.58 -13.69 22.22
CA LEU A 19 -3.27 -14.03 20.83
C LEU A 19 -2.50 -15.35 20.72
N ALA A 20 -1.56 -15.61 21.62
CA ALA A 20 -0.85 -16.89 21.68
C ALA A 20 -1.80 -18.05 21.96
N THR A 21 -2.72 -17.88 22.91
CA THR A 21 -3.77 -18.87 23.21
C THR A 21 -4.63 -19.16 21.99
N TRP A 22 -5.04 -18.11 21.26
CA TRP A 22 -5.81 -18.25 20.04
C TRP A 22 -5.03 -18.97 18.93
N MET A 23 -3.75 -18.63 18.72
CA MET A 23 -2.89 -19.28 17.73
C MET A 23 -2.69 -20.77 18.03
N ILE A 24 -2.42 -21.12 19.30
CA ILE A 24 -2.28 -22.52 19.75
C ILE A 24 -3.57 -23.29 19.44
N HIS A 25 -4.72 -22.72 19.84
CA HIS A 25 -6.01 -23.35 19.58
C HIS A 25 -6.26 -23.56 18.08
N LEU A 26 -6.01 -22.54 17.26
CA LEU A 26 -6.20 -22.62 15.81
C LEU A 26 -5.31 -23.71 15.19
N GLN A 27 -4.05 -23.82 15.63
CA GLN A 27 -3.13 -24.84 15.14
C GLN A 27 -3.57 -26.26 15.53
N GLU A 28 -3.97 -26.47 16.78
CA GLU A 28 -4.48 -27.75 17.27
C GLU A 28 -5.72 -28.21 16.49
N GLN A 29 -6.69 -27.31 16.28
CA GLN A 29 -7.92 -27.67 15.58
C GLN A 29 -7.70 -27.85 14.07
N ARG A 30 -6.78 -27.10 13.46
CA ARG A 30 -6.36 -27.38 12.07
C ARG A 30 -5.76 -28.78 11.95
N ALA A 31 -4.93 -29.18 12.92
CA ALA A 31 -4.32 -30.51 12.96
C ALA A 31 -5.35 -31.62 13.24
N SER A 32 -6.37 -31.35 14.06
CA SER A 32 -7.47 -32.30 14.32
C SER A 32 -8.36 -32.54 13.11
N GLY A 33 -8.32 -31.66 12.12
CA GLY A 33 -9.06 -31.78 10.87
C GLY A 33 -10.37 -31.01 10.83
N ASP A 34 -10.57 -30.03 11.72
CA ASP A 34 -11.79 -29.21 11.74
C ASP A 34 -12.02 -28.54 10.37
N PRO A 35 -13.16 -28.80 9.69
CA PRO A 35 -13.39 -28.32 8.34
C PRO A 35 -13.59 -26.79 8.27
N ALA A 36 -14.08 -26.15 9.32
CA ALA A 36 -14.23 -24.70 9.35
C ALA A 36 -12.88 -24.00 9.48
N LEU A 37 -11.99 -24.56 10.31
CA LEU A 37 -10.67 -23.96 10.57
C LEU A 37 -9.65 -24.30 9.48
N LYS A 38 -9.78 -25.46 8.83
CA LYS A 38 -9.06 -25.73 7.57
C LYS A 38 -9.41 -24.70 6.52
N ARG A 39 -10.71 -24.43 6.34
CA ARG A 39 -11.22 -23.48 5.35
C ARG A 39 -10.78 -22.03 5.57
N LEU A 40 -10.51 -21.62 6.82
CA LEU A 40 -9.89 -20.31 7.12
C LEU A 40 -8.49 -20.16 6.50
N THR A 41 -7.82 -21.27 6.21
CA THR A 41 -6.44 -21.31 5.71
C THR A 41 -6.33 -21.88 4.30
N GLU A 42 -7.45 -22.33 3.73
CA GLU A 42 -7.54 -22.84 2.36
C GLU A 42 -7.49 -21.68 1.35
N ARG A 43 -6.81 -21.94 0.23
CA ARG A 43 -6.64 -21.00 -0.88
C ARG A 43 -7.53 -21.45 -2.02
N ASP A 44 -8.60 -20.71 -2.26
CA ASP A 44 -9.44 -20.93 -3.44
C ASP A 44 -8.79 -20.29 -4.66
N ALA A 45 -8.80 -20.97 -5.81
CA ALA A 45 -8.31 -20.36 -7.05
C ALA A 45 -9.13 -19.12 -7.43
N LEU A 46 -8.46 -18.14 -8.02
CA LEU A 46 -9.13 -16.99 -8.63
C LEU A 46 -9.97 -17.43 -9.84
N ASN A 47 -10.77 -16.52 -10.38
CA ASN A 47 -11.63 -16.78 -11.53
C ASN A 47 -10.86 -17.08 -12.83
N ASP A 48 -9.55 -16.84 -12.85
CA ASP A 48 -8.60 -17.15 -13.91
C ASP A 48 -7.69 -18.35 -13.55
N GLU A 49 -8.06 -19.13 -12.53
CA GLU A 49 -7.33 -20.29 -11.98
C GLU A 49 -5.99 -19.94 -11.31
N ALA A 50 -5.63 -18.67 -11.19
CA ALA A 50 -4.42 -18.27 -10.47
C ALA A 50 -4.53 -18.53 -8.96
N GLU A 51 -3.40 -18.83 -8.31
CA GLU A 51 -3.36 -19.05 -6.87
C GLU A 51 -3.73 -17.78 -6.09
N ASN A 52 -4.64 -17.93 -5.14
CA ASN A 52 -5.00 -16.87 -4.21
C ASN A 52 -4.19 -17.02 -2.92
N ALA A 53 -3.50 -15.96 -2.52
CA ALA A 53 -2.75 -15.94 -1.26
C ALA A 53 -3.62 -15.69 -0.02
N HIS A 54 -4.93 -15.45 -0.16
CA HIS A 54 -5.82 -15.03 0.91
C HIS A 54 -7.03 -15.94 1.10
N GLY A 55 -7.32 -16.33 2.35
CA GLY A 55 -8.51 -17.09 2.74
C GLY A 55 -9.12 -16.52 4.02
N PHE A 56 -10.40 -16.13 3.98
CA PHE A 56 -11.22 -15.70 5.14
C PHE A 56 -10.51 -14.82 6.20
N GLY A 57 -9.74 -13.80 5.77
CA GLY A 57 -9.06 -12.90 6.71
C GLY A 57 -7.70 -13.38 7.18
N LEU A 58 -7.13 -14.42 6.58
CA LEU A 58 -5.74 -14.84 6.74
C LEU A 58 -5.05 -14.82 5.38
N THR A 59 -3.79 -14.42 5.37
CA THR A 59 -2.95 -14.47 4.16
C THR A 59 -1.89 -15.52 4.38
N ALA A 60 -1.65 -16.35 3.38
CA ALA A 60 -0.57 -17.32 3.44
C ALA A 60 0.51 -16.95 2.41
N ARG A 61 1.76 -17.12 2.80
CA ARG A 61 2.92 -16.95 1.93
C ARG A 61 3.88 -18.10 2.16
N GLU A 62 4.71 -18.38 1.17
CA GLU A 62 5.82 -19.31 1.38
C GLU A 62 6.87 -18.66 2.30
N TRP A 63 7.35 -19.44 3.26
CA TRP A 63 8.52 -19.17 4.08
C TRP A 63 9.32 -20.46 4.17
N ARG A 64 10.47 -20.50 3.48
CA ARG A 64 11.39 -21.66 3.46
C ARG A 64 10.71 -22.98 3.07
N GLY A 65 9.86 -22.95 2.05
CA GLY A 65 9.12 -24.11 1.58
C GLY A 65 7.91 -24.51 2.43
N ALA A 66 7.68 -23.83 3.56
CA ALA A 66 6.51 -24.03 4.40
C ALA A 66 5.50 -22.87 4.26
N ASP A 67 4.24 -23.16 4.59
CA ASP A 67 3.18 -22.16 4.61
C ASP A 67 3.24 -21.29 5.88
N ALA A 68 3.56 -20.02 5.69
CA ALA A 68 3.45 -18.98 6.71
C ALA A 68 2.08 -18.29 6.61
N ILE A 69 1.21 -18.59 7.58
CA ILE A 69 -0.14 -18.04 7.70
C ILE A 69 -0.08 -16.81 8.59
N GLN A 70 -0.61 -15.68 8.13
CA GLN A 70 -0.38 -14.39 8.77
C GLN A 70 -1.55 -13.41 8.59
N HIS A 71 -1.59 -12.41 9.46
CA HIS A 71 -2.42 -11.23 9.28
C HIS A 71 -1.79 -10.00 9.94
N SER A 72 -2.01 -8.81 9.36
CA SER A 72 -1.48 -7.55 9.89
C SER A 72 -2.60 -6.62 10.32
N GLY A 73 -2.36 -5.86 11.39
CA GLY A 73 -3.26 -4.83 11.89
C GLY A 73 -2.57 -3.47 11.94
N SER A 74 -3.33 -2.42 11.63
CA SER A 74 -2.86 -1.05 11.73
C SER A 74 -4.03 -0.12 12.05
N ASP A 75 -4.01 0.48 13.22
CA ASP A 75 -4.98 1.51 13.60
C ASP A 75 -4.28 2.64 14.35
N ALA A 76 -4.41 3.86 13.84
CA ALA A 76 -3.70 5.06 14.32
C ALA A 76 -2.21 4.81 14.63
N GLY A 77 -1.84 4.83 15.91
CA GLY A 77 -0.47 4.59 16.40
C GLY A 77 -0.13 3.13 16.68
N PHE A 78 -1.09 2.22 16.60
CA PHE A 78 -0.92 0.81 16.90
C PHE A 78 -0.64 0.00 15.64
N ARG A 79 0.28 -0.95 15.73
CA ARG A 79 0.61 -1.92 14.69
C ARG A 79 0.61 -3.31 15.30
N SER A 80 0.10 -4.29 14.58
CA SER A 80 0.15 -5.68 15.00
C SER A 80 0.46 -6.61 13.84
N HIS A 81 1.04 -7.76 14.17
CA HIS A 81 1.22 -8.85 13.22
C HIS A 81 1.09 -10.19 13.93
N LEU A 82 0.39 -11.12 13.28
CA LEU A 82 0.31 -12.53 13.67
C LEU A 82 0.94 -13.35 12.54
N LEU A 83 1.78 -14.30 12.92
CA LEU A 83 2.44 -15.26 12.05
C LEU A 83 2.31 -16.65 12.66
N MET A 84 1.91 -17.65 11.89
CA MET A 84 1.91 -19.05 12.27
C MET A 84 2.60 -19.85 11.16
N ILE A 85 3.43 -20.81 11.54
CA ILE A 85 4.13 -21.70 10.63
C ILE A 85 3.82 -23.14 11.07
N PRO A 86 2.65 -23.68 10.67
CA PRO A 86 2.11 -24.90 11.27
C PRO A 86 3.04 -26.11 11.14
N GLU A 87 3.73 -26.23 10.01
CA GLU A 87 4.66 -27.33 9.72
C GLU A 87 5.89 -27.31 10.63
N HIS A 88 6.29 -26.13 11.11
CA HIS A 88 7.40 -25.94 12.02
C HIS A 88 6.97 -25.89 13.50
N GLY A 89 5.66 -25.93 13.76
CA GLY A 89 5.15 -26.08 15.13
C GLY A 89 5.15 -24.79 15.98
N PHE A 90 5.28 -23.60 15.37
CA PHE A 90 5.32 -22.34 16.12
C PHE A 90 4.54 -21.19 15.47
N GLY A 91 4.33 -20.12 16.25
CA GLY A 91 3.78 -18.86 15.80
C GLY A 91 4.36 -17.67 16.59
N VAL A 92 4.20 -16.48 16.04
CA VAL A 92 4.72 -15.22 16.58
C VAL A 92 3.63 -14.15 16.53
N ALA A 93 3.39 -13.51 17.67
CA ALA A 93 2.54 -12.33 17.77
C ALA A 93 3.38 -11.10 18.14
N VAL A 94 3.27 -10.02 17.36
CA VAL A 94 3.96 -8.75 17.62
C VAL A 94 2.93 -7.65 17.74
N LEU A 95 2.95 -6.92 18.86
CA LEU A 95 2.12 -5.75 19.12
C LEU A 95 3.00 -4.52 19.37
N CYS A 96 2.71 -3.42 18.70
CA CYS A 96 3.41 -2.15 18.86
C CYS A 96 2.42 -1.02 19.12
N SER A 97 2.75 -0.15 20.07
CA SER A 97 2.07 1.12 20.37
C SER A 97 2.88 2.34 19.91
N VAL A 98 4.00 2.10 19.23
CA VAL A 98 4.88 3.10 18.60
C VAL A 98 5.12 2.70 17.14
N PRO A 99 5.55 3.63 16.26
CA PRO A 99 5.91 3.28 14.89
C PRO A 99 6.94 2.15 14.85
N CYS A 100 6.54 1.01 14.30
CA CYS A 100 7.36 -0.18 14.14
C CYS A 100 6.91 -0.94 12.87
N GLY A 101 7.77 -1.81 12.34
CA GLY A 101 7.38 -2.81 11.34
C GLY A 101 7.17 -4.18 12.01
N PRO A 102 5.96 -4.55 12.46
CA PRO A 102 5.76 -5.77 13.24
C PRO A 102 5.94 -7.04 12.39
N GLN A 103 5.67 -6.98 11.08
CA GLN A 103 5.84 -8.11 10.18
C GLN A 103 7.32 -8.51 10.02
N PRO A 104 8.25 -7.59 9.64
CA PRO A 104 9.68 -7.92 9.63
C PRO A 104 10.18 -8.52 10.93
N LEU A 105 9.78 -7.95 12.09
CA LEU A 105 10.16 -8.46 13.40
C LEU A 105 9.63 -9.87 13.66
N ALA A 106 8.40 -10.19 13.24
CA ALA A 106 7.84 -11.52 13.39
C ALA A 106 8.63 -12.58 12.60
N PHE A 107 9.06 -12.23 11.37
CA PHE A 107 9.90 -13.12 10.56
C PHE A 107 11.32 -13.24 11.10
N GLU A 108 11.90 -12.17 11.66
CA GLU A 108 13.20 -12.22 12.35
C GLU A 108 13.16 -13.17 13.57
N VAL A 109 12.09 -13.10 14.37
CA VAL A 109 11.86 -14.04 15.47
C VAL A 109 11.68 -15.47 14.94
N ALA A 110 10.93 -15.67 13.86
CA ALA A 110 10.77 -16.98 13.23
C ALA A 110 12.12 -17.56 12.77
N ASP A 111 12.97 -16.73 12.16
CA ASP A 111 14.32 -17.12 11.73
C ASP A 111 15.22 -17.52 12.90
N HIS A 112 15.00 -16.97 14.10
CA HIS A 112 15.72 -17.35 15.32
C HIS A 112 15.16 -18.61 16.00
N LEU A 113 13.85 -18.83 15.94
CA LEU A 113 13.20 -20.02 16.51
C LEU A 113 13.51 -21.28 15.69
N ASP A 114 13.67 -21.12 14.38
CA ASP A 114 14.07 -22.18 13.47
C ASP A 114 15.12 -21.65 12.50
N PRO A 115 16.42 -21.73 12.83
CA PRO A 115 17.50 -21.24 11.98
C PRO A 115 17.66 -22.12 10.73
N ALA A 116 17.76 -21.49 9.57
CA ALA A 116 17.98 -22.23 8.32
C ALA A 116 19.35 -22.90 8.34
N GLU A 117 19.43 -24.11 7.79
CA GLU A 117 20.70 -24.59 7.23
C GLU A 117 21.05 -23.69 6.04
N GLU A 118 22.26 -23.12 6.01
CA GLU A 118 22.67 -22.16 4.99
C GLU A 118 22.63 -22.77 3.57
N GLU A 119 21.54 -22.54 2.83
CA GLU A 119 21.56 -22.65 1.38
C GLU A 119 21.91 -21.30 0.75
N LYS A 120 23.07 -21.27 0.09
CA LYS A 120 23.57 -20.12 -0.68
C LYS A 120 22.71 -19.90 -1.91
N SER A 121 21.61 -19.16 -1.78
CA SER A 121 20.90 -18.62 -2.95
C SER A 121 21.16 -17.12 -3.07
N ASN A 122 22.10 -16.81 -3.95
CA ASN A 122 22.45 -15.48 -4.37
C ASN A 122 21.47 -15.04 -5.47
N ASN A 123 20.50 -14.18 -5.14
CA ASN A 123 19.69 -13.55 -6.17
C ASN A 123 19.27 -12.13 -5.77
N GLN A 124 20.20 -11.20 -5.94
CA GLN A 124 19.90 -9.78 -5.97
C GLN A 124 19.33 -9.44 -7.36
N GLY A 125 18.01 -9.37 -7.45
CA GLY A 125 17.33 -8.77 -8.59
C GLY A 125 17.73 -7.31 -8.71
N HIS A 126 18.47 -6.98 -9.76
CA HIS A 126 18.83 -5.62 -10.14
C HIS A 126 17.55 -4.81 -10.41
N GLN A 127 17.13 -3.98 -9.46
CA GLN A 127 16.21 -2.89 -9.76
C GLN A 127 17.04 -1.82 -10.45
N SER A 128 16.90 -1.72 -11.77
CA SER A 128 17.48 -0.63 -12.54
C SER A 128 16.84 0.67 -12.08
N GLU A 129 17.55 1.43 -11.26
CA GLU A 129 17.22 2.82 -10.96
C GLU A 129 17.36 3.64 -12.24
N THR A 130 16.25 3.92 -12.91
CA THR A 130 16.21 4.92 -13.96
C THR A 130 16.50 6.28 -13.33
N GLN A 131 17.65 6.88 -13.71
CA GLN A 131 17.99 8.25 -13.34
C GLN A 131 16.93 9.22 -13.90
N PRO A 132 16.44 10.19 -13.10
CA PRO A 132 15.48 11.16 -13.58
C PRO A 132 16.12 12.11 -14.58
N GLU A 133 15.63 12.04 -15.81
CA GLU A 133 15.96 13.00 -16.87
C GLU A 133 15.25 14.32 -16.53
N THR A 134 16.03 15.36 -16.22
CA THR A 134 15.51 16.72 -16.01
C THR A 134 15.04 17.28 -17.34
N LEU A 135 13.74 17.16 -17.63
CA LEU A 135 13.15 17.82 -18.79
C LEU A 135 13.13 19.35 -18.61
N ALA A 136 13.21 20.05 -19.74
CA ALA A 136 13.12 21.50 -19.80
C ALA A 136 11.76 22.02 -19.29
N GLU A 137 11.78 23.19 -18.67
CA GLU A 137 10.66 23.82 -17.94
C GLU A 137 9.43 24.08 -18.83
N ASP A 138 9.66 24.27 -20.13
CA ASP A 138 8.65 24.43 -21.17
C ASP A 138 7.80 23.17 -21.37
N VAL A 139 8.41 21.97 -21.37
CA VAL A 139 7.72 20.68 -21.48
C VAL A 139 6.88 20.40 -20.22
N MET A 140 7.34 20.87 -19.06
CA MET A 140 6.65 20.63 -17.78
C MET A 140 5.39 21.48 -17.60
N SER A 141 5.34 22.65 -18.24
CA SER A 141 4.23 23.60 -18.12
C SER A 141 2.85 23.01 -18.44
N GLN A 142 2.77 22.06 -19.39
CA GLN A 142 1.52 21.43 -19.80
C GLN A 142 0.86 20.58 -18.69
N TYR A 143 1.67 20.07 -17.75
CA TYR A 143 1.22 19.23 -16.63
C TYR A 143 0.76 20.05 -15.42
N LEU A 144 1.05 21.35 -15.41
CA LEU A 144 0.69 22.22 -14.30
C LEU A 144 -0.81 22.52 -14.33
N GLY A 145 -1.38 22.68 -13.14
CA GLY A 145 -2.79 23.02 -12.96
C GLY A 145 -3.42 22.31 -11.79
N GLU A 146 -4.74 22.47 -11.72
CA GLU A 146 -5.58 21.83 -10.73
C GLU A 146 -6.24 20.60 -11.33
N TYR A 147 -6.36 19.55 -10.52
CA TYR A 147 -6.89 18.26 -10.91
C TYR A 147 -7.86 17.76 -9.85
N GLU A 148 -9.06 17.36 -10.24
CA GLU A 148 -10.14 16.96 -9.33
C GLU A 148 -10.58 15.52 -9.58
N SER A 149 -10.77 14.76 -8.51
CA SER A 149 -11.42 13.45 -8.57
C SER A 149 -12.82 13.56 -7.98
N GLN A 150 -13.85 13.30 -8.80
CA GLN A 150 -15.24 13.27 -8.35
C GLN A 150 -15.49 12.14 -7.34
N GLU A 151 -14.82 11.00 -7.51
CA GLU A 151 -14.96 9.83 -6.63
C GLU A 151 -14.46 10.12 -5.20
N LEU A 152 -13.30 10.76 -5.07
CA LEU A 152 -12.75 11.13 -3.76
C LEU A 152 -13.18 12.51 -3.27
N GLN A 153 -13.85 13.30 -4.11
CA GLN A 153 -14.20 14.70 -3.87
C GLN A 153 -12.99 15.50 -3.36
N THR A 154 -11.84 15.30 -3.99
CA THR A 154 -10.57 15.95 -3.61
C THR A 154 -9.83 16.50 -4.80
N ARG A 155 -8.91 17.43 -4.52
CA ARG A 155 -8.14 18.20 -5.50
C ARG A 155 -6.65 18.09 -5.25
N TYR A 156 -5.91 17.97 -6.34
CA TYR A 156 -4.46 18.08 -6.38
C TYR A 156 -4.04 19.25 -7.25
N TRP A 157 -2.99 19.96 -6.82
CA TRP A 157 -2.38 21.03 -7.61
C TRP A 157 -0.98 20.61 -8.00
N LEU A 158 -0.73 20.52 -9.31
CA LEU A 158 0.59 20.27 -9.86
C LEU A 158 1.29 21.59 -10.13
N LEU A 159 2.45 21.77 -9.52
CA LEU A 159 3.20 23.02 -9.50
C LEU A 159 4.70 22.77 -9.57
N MET A 160 5.44 23.73 -10.12
CA MET A 160 6.91 23.71 -10.08
C MET A 160 7.40 24.35 -8.79
N LYS A 161 8.35 23.69 -8.11
CA LYS A 161 9.02 24.23 -6.93
C LYS A 161 10.49 23.82 -6.95
N GLY A 162 11.40 24.81 -6.96
CA GLY A 162 12.83 24.55 -6.97
C GLY A 162 13.31 23.74 -8.19
N GLY A 163 12.66 23.88 -9.35
CA GLY A 163 12.98 23.12 -10.56
C GLY A 163 12.40 21.70 -10.63
N HIS A 164 11.61 21.28 -9.62
CA HIS A 164 10.97 19.97 -9.58
C HIS A 164 9.44 20.08 -9.67
N LEU A 165 8.82 19.06 -10.27
CA LEU A 165 7.37 18.92 -10.26
C LEU A 165 6.93 18.46 -8.86
N CYS A 166 5.99 19.19 -8.26
CA CYS A 166 5.39 18.88 -6.98
C CYS A 166 3.88 18.76 -7.10
N VAL A 167 3.29 17.90 -6.28
CA VAL A 167 1.85 17.78 -6.08
C VAL A 167 1.49 18.32 -4.71
N ARG A 168 0.63 19.32 -4.67
CA ARG A 168 0.04 19.85 -3.44
C ARG A 168 -1.35 19.29 -3.22
N HIS A 169 -1.67 19.07 -1.96
CA HIS A 169 -2.97 18.63 -1.49
C HIS A 169 -3.35 19.42 -0.24
N GLN A 170 -4.63 19.67 -0.02
CA GLN A 170 -5.09 20.48 1.11
C GLN A 170 -4.65 19.93 2.48
N ARG A 171 -4.52 18.60 2.60
CA ARG A 171 -4.26 17.90 3.87
C ARG A 171 -2.84 17.35 4.02
N HIS A 172 -1.99 17.47 3.00
CA HIS A 172 -0.64 16.90 3.00
C HIS A 172 0.41 17.96 2.68
N ARG A 173 1.66 17.69 3.06
CA ARG A 173 2.80 18.50 2.59
C ARG A 173 2.93 18.35 1.07
N ASP A 174 3.55 19.33 0.43
CA ASP A 174 3.91 19.23 -0.99
C ASP A 174 4.70 17.93 -1.22
N MET A 175 4.28 17.14 -2.20
CA MET A 175 4.86 15.85 -2.53
C MET A 175 5.70 16.00 -3.80
N GLU A 176 6.96 15.61 -3.73
CA GLU A 176 7.83 15.62 -4.91
C GLU A 176 7.47 14.48 -5.86
N MET A 177 7.58 14.77 -7.15
CA MET A 177 7.38 13.82 -8.25
C MET A 177 8.68 13.65 -9.03
N THR A 178 9.05 12.40 -9.27
CA THR A 178 10.14 12.01 -10.17
C THR A 178 9.55 11.73 -11.55
N TYR A 179 10.00 12.46 -12.57
CA TYR A 179 9.57 12.20 -13.94
C TYR A 179 10.21 10.91 -14.46
N LEU A 180 9.41 10.01 -15.04
CA LEU A 180 9.87 8.70 -15.53
C LEU A 180 9.83 8.56 -17.05
N GLY A 181 9.49 9.62 -17.78
CA GLY A 181 9.24 9.61 -19.22
C GLY A 181 7.85 10.13 -19.57
N ILE A 182 7.53 10.11 -20.86
CA ILE A 182 6.32 10.75 -21.43
C ILE A 182 5.09 10.42 -20.59
N ASP A 183 4.49 11.48 -20.03
CA ASP A 183 3.23 11.44 -19.28
C ASP A 183 3.26 10.51 -18.06
N ARG A 184 4.44 10.21 -17.50
CA ARG A 184 4.59 9.33 -16.34
C ARG A 184 5.44 9.96 -15.25
N CYS A 185 4.93 9.91 -14.02
CA CYS A 185 5.65 10.37 -12.84
C CYS A 185 5.52 9.35 -11.71
N LYS A 186 6.58 9.21 -10.91
CA LYS A 186 6.59 8.48 -9.65
C LYS A 186 6.52 9.47 -8.51
N GLY A 187 5.57 9.29 -7.59
CA GLY A 187 5.45 10.14 -6.41
C GLY A 187 6.25 9.59 -5.23
N SER A 188 6.61 10.49 -4.32
CA SER A 188 7.34 10.18 -3.09
C SER A 188 6.50 9.51 -1.99
N GLN A 189 5.17 9.44 -2.14
CA GLN A 189 4.26 8.94 -1.12
C GLN A 189 3.56 7.64 -1.55
N ARG A 190 3.35 6.69 -0.63
CA ARG A 190 2.69 5.40 -0.95
C ARG A 190 1.28 5.58 -1.52
N PHE A 191 0.51 6.54 -1.01
CA PHE A 191 -0.88 6.78 -1.43
C PHE A 191 -1.00 7.53 -2.77
N LEU A 192 0.11 8.08 -3.28
CA LEU A 192 0.21 8.70 -4.60
C LEU A 192 1.55 8.27 -5.20
N ASN A 193 1.68 6.97 -5.46
CA ASN A 193 2.95 6.34 -5.83
C ASN A 193 3.28 6.54 -7.31
N ALA A 194 2.27 6.59 -8.18
CA ALA A 194 2.46 6.86 -9.59
C ALA A 194 1.32 7.70 -10.17
N ILE A 195 1.66 8.53 -11.14
CA ILE A 195 0.72 9.31 -11.94
C ILE A 195 0.99 9.02 -13.42
N ARG A 196 -0.08 8.77 -14.17
CA ARG A 196 -0.08 8.70 -15.63
C ARG A 196 -1.00 9.78 -16.19
N PHE A 197 -0.46 10.76 -16.90
CA PHE A 197 -1.29 11.80 -17.51
C PHE A 197 -2.13 11.23 -18.66
N THR A 198 -3.33 11.77 -18.81
CA THR A 198 -4.21 11.48 -19.93
C THR A 198 -4.27 12.71 -20.84
N ARG A 199 -4.56 12.45 -22.12
CA ARG A 199 -4.68 13.49 -23.13
C ARG A 199 -5.97 13.35 -23.91
N ASN A 200 -6.55 14.48 -24.26
CA ASN A 200 -7.61 14.62 -25.24
C ASN A 200 -7.16 15.63 -26.31
N ASN A 201 -7.20 15.24 -27.58
CA ASN A 201 -6.72 16.08 -28.71
C ASN A 201 -5.30 16.66 -28.49
N GLY A 202 -4.40 15.87 -27.91
CA GLY A 202 -3.01 16.26 -27.62
C GLY A 202 -2.83 17.13 -26.37
N GLN A 203 -3.91 17.63 -25.77
CA GLN A 203 -3.88 18.43 -24.54
C GLN A 203 -4.09 17.56 -23.30
N ILE A 204 -3.42 17.88 -22.19
CA ILE A 204 -3.61 17.19 -20.92
C ILE A 204 -5.02 17.47 -20.40
N ASP A 205 -5.85 16.43 -20.28
CA ASP A 205 -7.22 16.50 -19.78
C ASP A 205 -7.36 15.92 -18.36
N GLY A 206 -6.30 15.31 -17.82
CA GLY A 206 -6.33 14.67 -16.53
C GLY A 206 -5.13 13.79 -16.25
N PHE A 207 -5.27 12.94 -15.22
CA PHE A 207 -4.35 11.84 -14.96
C PHE A 207 -5.03 10.68 -14.23
N LEU A 208 -4.35 9.54 -14.23
CA LEU A 208 -4.66 8.35 -13.45
C LEU A 208 -3.62 8.22 -12.32
N ALA A 209 -4.09 8.08 -11.09
CA ALA A 209 -3.25 7.93 -9.90
C ALA A 209 -3.30 6.50 -9.35
N ASP A 210 -2.13 5.99 -8.96
CA ASP A 210 -1.97 4.71 -8.27
C ASP A 210 -1.49 4.95 -6.83
N GLY A 211 -2.18 4.34 -5.87
CA GLY A 211 -1.91 4.40 -4.43
C GLY A 211 -1.33 3.08 -3.92
N GLY A 212 -0.16 2.71 -4.45
CA GLY A 212 0.45 1.40 -4.21
C GLY A 212 -0.42 0.26 -4.75
N ASP A 213 -0.67 -0.73 -3.92
CA ASP A 213 -1.48 -1.91 -4.23
C ASP A 213 -2.98 -1.71 -3.99
N ARG A 214 -3.38 -0.65 -3.28
CA ARG A 214 -4.76 -0.48 -2.78
C ARG A 214 -5.67 0.29 -3.71
N VAL A 215 -5.12 1.20 -4.50
CA VAL A 215 -5.86 2.05 -5.43
C VAL A 215 -5.13 2.03 -6.75
N ARG A 216 -5.83 1.69 -7.83
CA ARG A 216 -5.26 1.66 -9.18
C ARG A 216 -6.12 2.49 -10.11
N SER A 217 -5.46 3.31 -10.92
CA SER A 217 -6.04 4.10 -12.00
C SER A 217 -7.18 5.02 -11.57
N LEU A 218 -7.06 5.62 -10.37
CA LEU A 218 -8.04 6.60 -9.90
C LEU A 218 -7.98 7.85 -10.77
N ARG A 219 -9.11 8.21 -11.38
CA ARG A 219 -9.19 9.32 -12.32
C ARG A 219 -9.22 10.67 -11.58
N PHE A 220 -8.37 11.57 -12.08
CA PHE A 220 -8.45 13.01 -11.84
C PHE A 220 -8.60 13.74 -13.17
N GLU A 221 -9.50 14.70 -13.22
CA GLU A 221 -9.75 15.55 -14.39
C GLU A 221 -9.09 16.90 -14.20
N LYS A 222 -8.48 17.43 -15.25
CA LYS A 222 -7.88 18.77 -15.20
C LYS A 222 -9.00 19.80 -15.12
N VAL A 223 -8.96 20.63 -14.09
CA VAL A 223 -9.92 21.72 -13.91
C VAL A 223 -9.51 22.85 -14.86
N GLU A 224 -10.38 23.20 -15.80
CA GLU A 224 -10.16 24.36 -16.65
C GLU A 224 -10.12 25.63 -15.80
N GLY A 225 -9.05 26.41 -15.96
CA GLY A 225 -8.86 27.64 -15.21
C GLY A 225 -10.04 28.59 -15.41
N ARG A 226 -10.70 28.98 -14.31
CA ARG A 226 -11.62 30.11 -14.31
C ARG A 226 -10.83 31.32 -14.79
N ARG A 227 -11.12 31.83 -15.99
CA ARG A 227 -10.61 33.14 -16.43
C ARG A 227 -11.07 34.15 -15.37
N GLU A 228 -10.13 34.70 -14.61
CA GLU A 228 -10.41 35.90 -13.84
C GLU A 228 -10.81 36.98 -14.84
N ASN A 229 -12.10 37.32 -14.85
CA ASN A 229 -12.57 38.54 -15.50
C ASN A 229 -12.01 39.71 -14.69
N THR A 230 -10.77 40.13 -14.99
CA THR A 230 -10.35 41.51 -14.79
C THR A 230 -11.09 42.37 -15.81
N THR A 231 -12.34 42.70 -15.52
CA THR A 231 -12.91 43.95 -16.01
C THR A 231 -12.49 45.02 -15.02
N GLY A 232 -11.39 45.69 -15.34
CA GLY A 232 -11.22 47.06 -14.90
C GLY A 232 -12.13 47.96 -15.74
N GLU A 233 -12.84 48.89 -15.11
CA GLU A 233 -13.06 50.19 -15.72
C GLU A 233 -13.19 51.26 -14.65
N HIS A 234 -12.45 52.33 -14.90
CA HIS A 234 -12.29 53.55 -14.12
C HIS A 234 -13.51 54.46 -14.26
N ALA A 235 -13.87 55.17 -13.19
CA ALA A 235 -14.00 56.63 -13.12
C ALA A 235 -14.38 57.05 -11.69
#